data_AF-A0A2G5R1N9-F1
#
_entry.id   AF-A0A2G5R1N9-F1
#
_cell.length_a   1.000
_cell.length_b   1.000
_cell.length_c   1.000
_cell.angle_alpha   90.00
_cell.angle_beta   90.00
_cell.angle_gamma   90.00
#
_symmetry.space_group_name_H-M   'P 1'
#
loop_
_entity.id
_entity.type
_entity.pdbx_description
1 polymer ?
#
loop_
_entity_poly.entity_id
_entity_poly.type
_entity_poly.pdbx_seq_one_letter_code
_entity_poly.pdbx_strand_id
1 'polypeptide(L)'
;MTRLFVLVATLLAFALPATASPKVRVLYLDQSVGFVHAPVTPPKASNGPTLSEIAMAEIGARSGAFSVRSTRDASMITPETLKDIDVLVFYTTGALPIAPATWAAVQDWIKSGKGGFVGLHSATDTGWTYDGPGETYTAFINGKFAGHPWTQGTPITIRALGDAREPVNQAWPRRFAYAEEIYQYADYDPARVRVLQALDFGDMALKRPWFVPVTWTRQIGKGRLFYTNLGHTPATWSDARYRQQIVDAVRWTAGQLPGGAKPNPDEQALWALRSLLTYGGRPSAEIERRAARLAKADPAWLRDAAARTAALRALWPIKPDSDRAPFDAAYSALLAEVLAKSEG
;
A
#
# COMPACT_ATOMS: atom_id res chain seq x y z
N MET A 1 -45.37 39.96 44.21
CA MET A 1 -44.08 39.24 44.30
C MET A 1 -44.34 37.78 43.99
N THR A 2 -44.22 37.37 42.73
CA THR A 2 -44.57 36.01 42.28
C THR A 2 -43.26 35.28 41.97
N ARG A 3 -42.91 34.27 42.78
CA ARG A 3 -41.67 33.48 42.62
C ARG A 3 -41.93 32.31 41.66
N LEU A 4 -41.18 32.31 40.55
CA LEU A 4 -41.16 31.25 39.55
C LEU A 4 -40.21 30.13 40.02
N PHE A 5 -40.72 28.92 40.23
CA PHE A 5 -39.89 27.73 40.47
C PHE A 5 -39.46 27.15 39.12
N VAL A 6 -38.15 27.16 38.85
CA VAL A 6 -37.57 26.44 37.70
C VAL A 6 -37.22 25.02 38.17
N LEU A 7 -37.91 24.03 37.60
CA LEU A 7 -37.62 22.62 37.79
C LEU A 7 -36.48 22.22 36.84
N VAL A 8 -35.28 21.98 37.38
CA VAL A 8 -34.16 21.43 36.60
C VAL A 8 -34.32 19.91 36.56
N ALA A 9 -34.75 19.38 35.41
CA ALA A 9 -34.79 17.95 35.17
C ALA A 9 -33.38 17.44 34.81
N THR A 10 -32.74 16.72 35.73
CA THR A 10 -31.46 16.06 35.50
C THR A 10 -31.68 14.82 34.63
N LEU A 11 -31.39 14.91 33.33
CA LEU A 11 -31.34 13.76 32.43
C LEU A 11 -30.10 12.92 32.74
N LEU A 12 -30.26 11.82 33.49
CA LEU A 12 -29.26 10.77 33.56
C LEU A 12 -29.23 10.03 32.22
N ALA A 13 -28.26 10.35 31.37
CA ALA A 13 -27.92 9.54 30.21
C ALA A 13 -27.26 8.23 30.69
N PHE A 14 -28.00 7.12 30.68
CA PHE A 14 -27.40 5.79 30.81
C PHE A 14 -26.54 5.53 29.58
N ALA A 15 -25.22 5.59 29.73
CA ALA A 15 -24.28 5.11 28.72
C ALA A 15 -24.41 3.58 28.66
N LEU A 16 -25.06 3.07 27.60
CA LEU A 16 -25.02 1.64 27.31
C LEU A 16 -23.56 1.22 27.12
N PRO A 17 -23.13 0.08 27.68
CA PRO A 17 -21.78 -0.42 27.46
C PRO A 17 -21.58 -0.66 25.96
N ALA A 18 -20.60 0.03 25.36
CA ALA A 18 -20.22 -0.21 23.99
C ALA A 18 -19.77 -1.68 23.86
N THR A 19 -20.55 -2.48 23.14
CA THR A 19 -20.17 -3.85 22.83
C THR A 19 -18.90 -3.80 21.98
N ALA A 20 -17.84 -4.46 22.45
CA ALA A 20 -16.60 -4.56 21.68
C ALA A 20 -16.90 -5.19 20.32
N SER A 21 -16.37 -4.61 19.23
CA SER A 21 -16.52 -5.19 17.90
C SER A 21 -15.97 -6.63 17.90
N PRO A 22 -16.63 -7.56 17.19
CA PRO A 22 -16.17 -8.95 17.12
C PRO A 22 -14.75 -9.00 16.52
N LYS A 23 -13.92 -9.93 17.01
CA LYS A 23 -12.57 -10.12 16.48
C LYS A 23 -12.64 -10.50 14.99
N VAL A 24 -11.84 -9.84 14.17
CA VAL A 24 -11.70 -10.18 12.75
C VAL A 24 -11.00 -11.54 12.61
N ARG A 25 -11.49 -12.42 11.75
CA ARG A 25 -10.88 -13.72 11.46
C ARG A 25 -9.97 -13.59 10.25
N VAL A 26 -8.68 -13.81 10.45
CA VAL A 26 -7.65 -13.65 9.41
C VAL A 26 -7.13 -15.01 8.96
N LEU A 27 -7.07 -15.23 7.64
CA LEU A 27 -6.17 -16.22 7.04
C LEU A 27 -4.92 -15.49 6.55
N TYR A 28 -3.77 -15.82 7.11
CA TYR A 28 -2.48 -15.31 6.67
C TYR A 28 -1.78 -16.35 5.81
N LEU A 29 -1.55 -16.04 4.54
CA LEU A 29 -0.79 -16.88 3.60
C LEU A 29 0.60 -16.26 3.42
N ASP A 30 1.63 -17.00 3.78
CA ASP A 30 3.04 -16.62 3.58
C ASP A 30 3.82 -17.58 2.67
N GLN A 31 3.12 -18.21 1.71
CA GLN A 31 3.73 -19.10 0.72
C GLN A 31 4.57 -18.33 -0.30
N SER A 32 5.83 -18.75 -0.46
CA SER A 32 6.72 -18.30 -1.53
C SER A 32 6.94 -19.41 -2.57
N VAL A 33 6.68 -19.10 -3.84
CA VAL A 33 7.06 -19.93 -5.00
C VAL A 33 8.24 -19.23 -5.68
N GLY A 34 9.46 -19.68 -5.38
CA GLY A 34 10.69 -19.03 -5.84
C GLY A 34 11.46 -18.40 -4.67
N PHE A 35 11.73 -17.10 -4.73
CA PHE A 35 12.49 -16.41 -3.69
C PHE A 35 11.72 -16.39 -2.36
N VAL A 36 12.40 -16.74 -1.27
CA VAL A 36 11.85 -16.78 0.09
C VAL A 36 12.48 -15.65 0.90
N HIS A 37 11.66 -14.69 1.32
CA HIS A 37 12.12 -13.57 2.14
C HIS A 37 12.40 -14.01 3.58
N ALA A 38 13.31 -13.29 4.25
CA ALA A 38 13.69 -13.62 5.63
C ALA A 38 12.49 -13.69 6.62
N PRO A 39 11.48 -12.80 6.57
CA PRO A 39 10.34 -12.87 7.49
C PRO A 39 9.50 -14.14 7.36
N VAL A 40 9.44 -14.74 6.17
CA VAL A 40 8.63 -15.92 5.83
C VAL A 40 9.47 -17.18 5.70
N THR A 41 10.75 -17.13 6.08
CA THR A 41 11.63 -18.30 6.07
C THR A 41 11.36 -19.14 7.33
N PRO A 42 10.95 -20.41 7.20
CA PRO A 42 10.80 -21.29 8.35
C PRO A 42 12.14 -21.56 9.06
N PRO A 43 12.15 -21.80 10.38
CA PRO A 43 13.36 -22.19 11.08
C PRO A 43 13.99 -23.46 10.47
N LYS A 44 15.31 -23.50 10.28
CA LYS A 44 15.97 -24.67 9.67
C LYS A 44 15.81 -25.95 10.50
N ALA A 45 15.75 -25.81 11.82
CA ALA A 45 15.68 -26.93 12.77
C ALA A 45 14.25 -27.46 12.99
N SER A 46 13.22 -26.70 12.58
CA SER A 46 11.82 -27.10 12.74
C SER A 46 10.97 -26.46 11.65
N ASN A 47 10.01 -27.20 11.09
CA ASN A 47 9.00 -26.59 10.21
C ASN A 47 7.97 -25.74 11.00
N GLY A 48 8.41 -25.11 12.09
CA GLY A 48 7.63 -24.25 12.97
C GLY A 48 7.27 -22.93 12.32
N PRO A 49 6.62 -22.02 13.07
CA PRO A 49 6.14 -20.77 12.52
C PRO A 49 7.30 -19.85 12.09
N THR A 50 7.10 -19.14 10.99
CA THR A 50 8.00 -18.10 10.49
C THR A 50 7.97 -16.87 11.41
N LEU A 51 8.91 -15.94 11.20
CA LEU A 51 8.95 -14.70 11.97
C LEU A 51 7.67 -13.88 11.79
N SER A 52 7.16 -13.80 10.55
CA SER A 52 5.92 -13.08 10.28
C SER A 52 4.69 -13.80 10.82
N GLU A 53 4.65 -15.14 10.80
CA GLU A 53 3.56 -15.91 11.42
C GLU A 53 3.47 -15.65 12.93
N ILE A 54 4.62 -15.66 13.63
CA ILE A 54 4.69 -15.31 15.06
C ILE A 54 4.24 -13.86 15.26
N ALA A 55 4.74 -12.92 14.47
CA ALA A 55 4.40 -11.51 14.60
C ALA A 55 2.90 -11.26 14.37
N MET A 56 2.27 -11.88 13.36
CA MET A 56 0.83 -11.76 13.12
C MET A 56 0.02 -12.28 14.31
N ALA A 57 0.42 -13.41 14.90
CA ALA A 57 -0.23 -13.96 16.09
C ALA A 57 -0.10 -13.01 17.29
N GLU A 58 1.08 -12.45 17.54
CA GLU A 58 1.32 -11.48 18.61
C GLU A 58 0.52 -10.18 18.41
N ILE A 59 0.50 -9.65 17.19
CA ILE A 59 -0.22 -8.41 16.86
C ILE A 59 -1.72 -8.60 17.11
N GLY A 60 -2.30 -9.69 16.61
CA GLY A 60 -3.72 -10.00 16.83
C GLY A 60 -4.06 -10.21 18.30
N ALA A 61 -3.24 -10.99 19.02
CA ALA A 61 -3.44 -11.28 20.43
C ALA A 61 -3.34 -10.03 21.32
N ARG A 62 -2.30 -9.20 21.13
CA ARG A 62 -2.06 -8.00 21.95
C ARG A 62 -3.06 -6.89 21.68
N SER A 63 -3.44 -6.68 20.41
CA SER A 63 -4.43 -5.66 20.05
C SER A 63 -5.86 -6.08 20.37
N GLY A 64 -6.12 -7.40 20.45
CA GLY A 64 -7.46 -7.95 20.53
C GLY A 64 -8.29 -7.76 19.26
N ALA A 65 -7.72 -7.22 18.17
CA ALA A 65 -8.47 -6.84 16.97
C ALA A 65 -8.79 -8.03 16.07
N PHE A 66 -7.94 -9.06 16.05
CA PHE A 66 -8.12 -10.21 15.17
C PHE A 66 -7.53 -11.50 15.75
N SER A 67 -8.06 -12.63 15.30
CA SER A 67 -7.44 -13.95 15.40
C SER A 67 -6.87 -14.33 14.05
N VAL A 68 -5.71 -14.97 14.02
CA VAL A 68 -5.05 -15.37 12.78
C VAL A 68 -4.85 -16.88 12.72
N ARG A 69 -5.16 -17.45 11.55
CA ARG A 69 -4.71 -18.76 11.13
C ARG A 69 -3.67 -18.56 10.04
N SER A 70 -2.42 -18.97 10.28
CA SER A 70 -1.36 -18.90 9.28
C SER A 70 -1.26 -20.18 8.48
N THR A 71 -0.84 -20.07 7.22
CA THR A 71 -0.57 -21.21 6.34
C THR A 71 0.49 -20.84 5.30
N ARG A 72 1.29 -21.83 4.91
CA ARG A 72 2.22 -21.77 3.76
C ARG A 72 1.71 -22.56 2.55
N ASP A 73 0.43 -22.92 2.59
CA ASP A 73 -0.25 -23.70 1.55
C ASP A 73 -1.50 -22.95 1.06
N ALA A 74 -1.41 -22.44 -0.17
CA ALA A 74 -2.49 -21.74 -0.86
C ALA A 74 -3.69 -22.65 -1.17
N SER A 75 -3.53 -23.99 -1.14
CA SER A 75 -4.65 -24.92 -1.32
C SER A 75 -5.71 -24.79 -0.22
N MET A 76 -5.35 -24.20 0.93
CA MET A 76 -6.27 -23.87 2.02
C MET A 76 -7.28 -22.77 1.65
N ILE A 77 -7.02 -22.00 0.59
CA ILE A 77 -7.95 -20.99 0.08
C ILE A 77 -9.00 -21.71 -0.76
N THR A 78 -10.17 -21.90 -0.18
CA THR A 78 -11.34 -22.54 -0.81
C THR A 78 -12.59 -21.73 -0.52
N PRO A 79 -13.67 -21.86 -1.31
CA PRO A 79 -14.96 -21.24 -0.99
C PRO A 79 -15.46 -21.54 0.43
N GLU A 80 -15.14 -22.73 0.96
CA GLU A 80 -15.44 -23.14 2.33
C GLU A 80 -14.64 -22.33 3.34
N THR A 81 -13.32 -22.27 3.19
CA THR A 81 -12.46 -21.46 4.07
C THR A 81 -12.85 -19.98 4.04
N LEU A 82 -13.28 -19.43 2.89
CA LEU A 82 -13.72 -18.03 2.78
C LEU A 82 -14.97 -17.71 3.61
N LYS A 83 -15.78 -18.71 3.99
CA LYS A 83 -16.92 -18.52 4.91
C LYS A 83 -16.45 -18.32 6.36
N ASP A 84 -15.28 -18.87 6.69
CA ASP A 84 -14.74 -18.90 8.05
C ASP A 84 -13.79 -17.75 8.37
N ILE A 85 -13.52 -16.88 7.40
CA ILE A 85 -12.64 -15.72 7.56
C ILE A 85 -13.31 -14.43 7.10
N ASP A 86 -12.75 -13.31 7.54
CA ASP A 86 -13.19 -11.96 7.19
C ASP A 86 -12.12 -11.23 6.38
N VAL A 87 -10.84 -11.57 6.56
CA VAL A 87 -9.71 -10.96 5.84
C VAL A 87 -8.70 -12.01 5.39
N LEU A 88 -8.31 -11.93 4.12
CA LEU A 88 -7.20 -12.68 3.55
C LEU A 88 -5.95 -11.80 3.52
N VAL A 89 -4.86 -12.23 4.15
CA VAL A 89 -3.59 -11.49 4.20
C VAL A 89 -2.53 -12.25 3.42
N PHE A 90 -1.90 -11.60 2.44
CA PHE A 90 -0.82 -12.17 1.64
C PHE A 90 0.52 -11.52 2.00
N TYR A 91 1.50 -12.35 2.32
CA TYR A 91 2.92 -12.06 2.15
C TYR A 91 3.48 -13.18 1.27
N THR A 92 3.24 -13.10 -0.02
CA THR A 92 3.48 -14.22 -0.94
C THR A 92 4.46 -13.82 -2.02
N THR A 93 5.04 -14.80 -2.71
CA THR A 93 5.95 -14.55 -3.83
C THR A 93 5.69 -15.56 -4.96
N GLY A 94 5.82 -15.11 -6.21
CA GLY A 94 5.78 -15.94 -7.40
C GLY A 94 4.41 -16.48 -7.80
N ALA A 95 4.42 -17.57 -8.57
CA ALA A 95 3.23 -18.18 -9.13
C ALA A 95 2.57 -19.15 -8.13
N LEU A 96 1.70 -18.61 -7.28
CA LEU A 96 0.92 -19.41 -6.34
C LEU A 96 0.05 -20.45 -7.07
N PRO A 97 -0.13 -21.66 -6.51
CA PRO A 97 -0.94 -22.73 -7.11
C PRO A 97 -2.44 -22.49 -6.86
N ILE A 98 -2.96 -21.32 -7.24
CA ILE A 98 -4.37 -20.95 -7.08
C ILE A 98 -5.10 -21.17 -8.41
N ALA A 99 -6.03 -22.12 -8.43
CA ALA A 99 -6.84 -22.40 -9.60
C ALA A 99 -7.72 -21.20 -10.02
N PRO A 100 -8.03 -21.01 -11.31
CA PRO A 100 -8.83 -19.88 -11.77
C PRO A 100 -10.20 -19.76 -11.09
N ALA A 101 -10.88 -20.89 -10.84
CA ALA A 101 -12.15 -20.92 -10.12
C ALA A 101 -12.03 -20.44 -8.66
N THR A 102 -10.95 -20.82 -7.96
CA THR A 102 -10.66 -20.35 -6.60
C THR A 102 -10.41 -18.84 -6.60
N TRP A 103 -9.62 -18.33 -7.54
CA TRP A 103 -9.37 -16.88 -7.63
C TRP A 103 -10.65 -16.10 -7.95
N ALA A 104 -11.51 -16.60 -8.83
CA ALA A 104 -12.82 -16.01 -9.09
C ALA A 104 -13.68 -15.94 -7.80
N ALA A 105 -13.70 -17.02 -7.01
CA ALA A 105 -14.42 -17.04 -5.73
C ALA A 105 -13.87 -16.02 -4.71
N VAL A 106 -12.54 -15.84 -4.63
CA VAL A 106 -11.91 -14.80 -3.80
C VAL A 106 -12.35 -13.40 -4.23
N GLN A 107 -12.32 -13.13 -5.55
CA GLN A 107 -12.76 -11.85 -6.09
C GLN A 107 -14.23 -11.56 -5.75
N ASP A 108 -15.12 -12.54 -5.91
CA ASP A 108 -16.55 -12.36 -5.65
C ASP A 108 -16.85 -12.21 -4.16
N TRP A 109 -16.16 -12.97 -3.31
CA TRP A 109 -16.23 -12.84 -1.85
C TRP A 109 -15.89 -11.40 -1.41
N ILE A 110 -14.81 -10.83 -1.94
CA ILE A 110 -14.42 -9.44 -1.66
C ILE A 110 -15.42 -8.46 -2.27
N LYS A 111 -15.77 -8.59 -3.56
CA LYS A 111 -16.74 -7.70 -4.22
C LYS A 111 -18.08 -7.64 -3.49
N SER A 112 -18.52 -8.76 -2.91
CA SER A 112 -19.77 -8.84 -2.14
C SER A 112 -19.72 -8.10 -0.79
N GLY A 113 -18.53 -7.76 -0.29
CA GLY A 113 -18.32 -7.14 1.02
C GLY A 113 -18.27 -8.13 2.18
N LYS A 114 -18.28 -9.44 1.89
CA LYS A 114 -18.09 -10.50 2.90
C LYS A 114 -16.63 -10.62 3.36
N GLY A 115 -15.70 -10.07 2.58
CA GLY A 115 -14.26 -10.18 2.83
C GLY A 115 -13.46 -8.94 2.49
N GLY A 116 -12.29 -8.85 3.12
CA GLY A 116 -11.24 -7.88 2.83
C GLY A 116 -9.92 -8.55 2.44
N PHE A 117 -9.01 -7.77 1.86
CA PHE A 117 -7.69 -8.24 1.45
C PHE A 117 -6.58 -7.30 1.94
N VAL A 118 -5.49 -7.88 2.44
CA VAL A 118 -4.28 -7.15 2.83
C VAL A 118 -3.08 -7.76 2.12
N GLY A 119 -2.37 -6.96 1.32
CA GLY A 119 -1.08 -7.34 0.75
C GLY A 119 0.07 -6.70 1.53
N LEU A 120 1.07 -7.49 1.89
CA LEU A 120 2.26 -7.05 2.60
C LEU A 120 3.50 -7.29 1.74
N HIS A 121 4.35 -6.27 1.62
CA HIS A 121 5.63 -6.27 0.94
C HIS A 121 5.64 -7.03 -0.40
N SER A 122 6.08 -8.30 -0.38
CA SER A 122 6.27 -9.14 -1.56
C SER A 122 4.97 -9.56 -2.23
N ALA A 123 3.81 -9.26 -1.64
CA ALA A 123 2.51 -9.56 -2.24
C ALA A 123 2.39 -9.02 -3.69
N THR A 124 3.09 -7.96 -4.09
CA THR A 124 3.13 -7.46 -5.49
C THR A 124 4.13 -8.18 -6.41
N ASP A 125 5.00 -9.02 -5.85
CA ASP A 125 5.87 -9.99 -6.54
C ASP A 125 5.18 -11.37 -6.68
N THR A 126 3.89 -11.42 -6.39
CA THR A 126 3.03 -12.57 -6.67
C THR A 126 2.33 -12.40 -8.01
N GLY A 127 2.23 -13.47 -8.78
CA GLY A 127 1.47 -13.50 -10.03
C GLY A 127 1.55 -14.84 -10.73
N TRP A 128 0.41 -15.28 -11.28
CA TRP A 128 0.28 -16.51 -12.06
C TRP A 128 -0.59 -16.23 -13.30
N THR A 129 -0.50 -17.12 -14.30
CA THR A 129 -1.38 -17.05 -15.48
C THR A 129 -2.83 -17.24 -15.04
N TYR A 130 -3.72 -16.36 -15.49
CA TYR A 130 -5.13 -16.39 -15.15
C TYR A 130 -5.99 -16.21 -16.40
N ASP A 131 -6.79 -17.22 -16.70
CA ASP A 131 -7.72 -17.31 -17.83
C ASP A 131 -9.20 -17.37 -17.37
N GLY A 132 -9.46 -17.10 -16.10
CA GLY A 132 -10.80 -17.07 -15.51
C GLY A 132 -11.50 -15.70 -15.57
N PRO A 133 -12.72 -15.59 -15.01
CA PRO A 133 -13.50 -14.35 -15.03
C PRO A 133 -13.01 -13.30 -14.01
N GLY A 134 -12.95 -12.03 -14.43
CA GLY A 134 -12.58 -10.92 -13.56
C GLY A 134 -11.16 -10.42 -13.82
N GLU A 135 -10.44 -10.07 -12.76
CA GLU A 135 -9.13 -9.44 -12.85
C GLU A 135 -8.01 -10.45 -12.57
N THR A 136 -6.88 -10.33 -13.26
CA THR A 136 -5.64 -10.99 -12.85
C THR A 136 -5.23 -10.51 -11.45
N TYR A 137 -4.40 -11.29 -10.74
CA TYR A 137 -3.93 -10.90 -9.41
C TYR A 137 -3.17 -9.56 -9.43
N THR A 138 -2.31 -9.31 -10.43
CA THR A 138 -1.54 -8.06 -10.53
C THR A 138 -2.44 -6.85 -10.74
N ALA A 139 -3.48 -6.98 -11.57
CA ALA A 139 -4.49 -5.96 -11.74
C ALA A 139 -5.33 -5.78 -10.47
N PHE A 140 -5.61 -6.86 -9.72
CA PHE A 140 -6.35 -6.81 -8.47
C PHE A 140 -5.60 -6.03 -7.37
N ILE A 141 -4.34 -6.39 -7.11
CA ILE A 141 -3.50 -5.70 -6.12
C ILE A 141 -3.02 -4.32 -6.60
N ASN A 142 -3.15 -4.05 -7.91
CA ASN A 142 -2.76 -2.83 -8.61
C ASN A 142 -1.24 -2.60 -8.64
N GLY A 143 -0.48 -3.65 -8.94
CA GLY A 143 0.95 -3.54 -9.13
C GLY A 143 1.61 -4.89 -9.37
N LYS A 144 2.45 -4.95 -10.41
CA LYS A 144 3.34 -6.07 -10.69
C LYS A 144 4.77 -5.66 -10.39
N PHE A 145 5.50 -6.46 -9.63
CA PHE A 145 6.92 -6.22 -9.36
C PHE A 145 7.71 -5.89 -10.63
N ALA A 146 8.46 -4.80 -10.59
CA ALA A 146 9.29 -4.29 -11.68
C ALA A 146 10.67 -3.84 -11.18
N GLY A 147 11.16 -4.50 -10.13
CA GLY A 147 12.47 -4.27 -9.53
C GLY A 147 12.41 -3.59 -8.16
N HIS A 148 13.59 -3.53 -7.54
CA HIS A 148 13.79 -3.08 -6.16
C HIS A 148 15.10 -2.29 -6.03
N PRO A 149 15.21 -1.09 -6.64
CA PRO A 149 16.44 -0.31 -6.59
C PRO A 149 16.92 -0.02 -5.17
N TRP A 150 15.97 0.21 -4.26
CA TRP A 150 16.21 0.31 -2.82
C TRP A 150 16.19 -1.10 -2.27
N THR A 151 17.37 -1.71 -2.13
CA THR A 151 17.54 -3.05 -1.59
C THR A 151 17.42 -3.06 -0.07
N GLN A 152 17.39 -4.25 0.53
CA GLN A 152 17.32 -4.43 1.99
C GLN A 152 18.16 -3.44 2.79
N GLY A 153 17.50 -2.72 3.70
CA GLY A 153 18.17 -1.78 4.61
C GLY A 153 18.60 -0.45 3.97
N THR A 154 18.23 -0.19 2.72
CA THR A 154 18.51 1.10 2.07
C THR A 154 17.82 2.22 2.85
N PRO A 155 18.54 3.29 3.24
CA PRO A 155 17.92 4.46 3.82
C PRO A 155 16.94 5.12 2.84
N ILE A 156 15.71 5.30 3.28
CA ILE A 156 14.63 5.92 2.52
C ILE A 156 13.94 7.00 3.36
N THR A 157 13.27 7.91 2.68
CA THR A 157 12.31 8.81 3.29
C THR A 157 10.94 8.54 2.69
N ILE A 158 9.95 8.36 3.54
CA ILE A 158 8.56 8.16 3.15
C ILE A 158 7.75 9.35 3.60
N ARG A 159 6.82 9.81 2.76
CA ARG A 159 5.89 10.89 3.10
C ARG A 159 4.47 10.52 2.70
N ALA A 160 3.52 10.92 3.54
CA ALA A 160 2.10 10.77 3.30
C ALA A 160 1.65 11.68 2.15
N LEU A 161 0.73 11.17 1.33
CA LEU A 161 0.05 11.93 0.27
C LEU A 161 -1.18 12.64 0.82
N GLY A 162 -1.47 13.82 0.25
CA GLY A 162 -2.61 14.64 0.65
C GLY A 162 -2.50 15.22 2.05
N ASP A 163 -3.49 16.04 2.43
CA ASP A 163 -3.50 16.75 3.71
C ASP A 163 -4.27 16.06 4.84
N ALA A 164 -5.24 15.22 4.49
CA ALA A 164 -6.01 14.46 5.46
C ALA A 164 -5.22 13.23 5.94
N ARG A 165 -5.21 12.99 7.26
CA ARG A 165 -4.68 11.75 7.83
C ARG A 165 -5.74 10.66 7.74
N GLU A 166 -5.52 9.65 6.91
CA GLU A 166 -6.37 8.46 6.88
C GLU A 166 -6.16 7.62 8.15
N PRO A 167 -7.25 7.14 8.82
CA PRO A 167 -7.14 6.30 10.01
C PRO A 167 -6.20 5.11 9.83
N VAL A 168 -6.25 4.45 8.67
CA VAL A 168 -5.42 3.28 8.33
C VAL A 168 -3.91 3.56 8.23
N ASN A 169 -3.50 4.83 8.33
CA ASN A 169 -2.11 5.25 8.22
C ASN A 169 -1.64 6.16 9.36
N GLN A 170 -2.40 6.25 10.46
CA GLN A 170 -2.11 7.19 11.55
C GLN A 170 -0.88 6.82 12.38
N ALA A 171 -0.50 5.55 12.40
CA ALA A 171 0.66 5.05 13.14
C ALA A 171 1.98 5.68 12.67
N TRP A 172 2.03 6.15 11.42
CA TRP A 172 3.22 6.76 10.85
C TRP A 172 3.19 8.30 11.00
N PRO A 173 4.34 8.93 11.28
CA PRO A 173 4.50 10.35 11.04
C PRO A 173 4.21 10.70 9.58
N ARG A 174 3.82 11.96 9.29
CA ARG A 174 3.54 12.38 7.91
C ARG A 174 4.76 12.29 7.00
N ARG A 175 5.96 12.40 7.56
CA ARG A 175 7.24 12.24 6.88
C ARG A 175 8.19 11.57 7.86
N PHE A 176 8.87 10.52 7.44
CA PHE A 176 9.81 9.80 8.31
C PHE A 176 10.93 9.17 7.49
N ALA A 177 12.11 9.11 8.11
CA ALA A 177 13.21 8.29 7.62
C ALA A 177 12.98 6.83 8.04
N TYR A 178 13.39 5.90 7.19
CA TYR A 178 13.28 4.48 7.42
C TYR A 178 14.41 3.74 6.68
N ALA A 179 14.57 2.44 6.93
CA ALA A 179 15.52 1.60 6.22
C ALA A 179 14.81 0.32 5.78
N GLU A 180 14.63 0.14 4.47
CA GLU A 180 13.83 -0.97 3.95
C GLU A 180 14.16 -1.32 2.49
N GLU A 181 13.74 -2.50 2.04
CA GLU A 181 13.63 -2.84 0.62
C GLU A 181 12.30 -2.31 0.03
N ILE A 182 12.36 -1.55 -1.06
CA ILE A 182 11.18 -0.93 -1.68
C ILE A 182 11.06 -1.30 -3.15
N TYR A 183 9.90 -1.83 -3.51
CA TYR A 183 9.54 -2.21 -4.87
C TYR A 183 9.04 -1.04 -5.69
N GLN A 184 9.26 -1.13 -7.00
CA GLN A 184 8.56 -0.34 -8.01
C GLN A 184 7.72 -1.27 -8.89
N TYR A 185 6.70 -0.71 -9.55
CA TYR A 185 5.65 -1.52 -10.17
C TYR A 185 5.44 -1.20 -11.64
N ALA A 186 5.29 -2.24 -12.46
CA ALA A 186 4.60 -2.20 -13.73
C ALA A 186 3.10 -2.49 -13.52
N ASP A 187 2.28 -2.33 -14.56
CA ASP A 187 0.83 -2.65 -14.51
C ASP A 187 0.10 -1.93 -13.36
N TYR A 188 0.51 -0.69 -13.09
CA TYR A 188 0.00 0.16 -12.01
C TYR A 188 -0.95 1.20 -12.59
N ASP A 189 -2.19 1.24 -12.10
CA ASP A 189 -3.18 2.23 -12.50
C ASP A 189 -3.47 3.22 -11.34
N PRO A 190 -3.09 4.51 -11.46
CA PRO A 190 -3.35 5.51 -10.43
C PRO A 190 -4.85 5.82 -10.24
N ALA A 191 -5.70 5.49 -11.23
CA ALA A 191 -7.14 5.72 -11.18
C ALA A 191 -7.90 4.65 -10.38
N ARG A 192 -7.23 3.58 -9.95
CA ARG A 192 -7.87 2.45 -9.23
C ARG A 192 -7.56 2.42 -7.74
N VAL A 193 -6.60 3.22 -7.27
CA VAL A 193 -6.15 3.18 -5.88
C VAL A 193 -6.06 4.57 -5.27
N ARG A 194 -6.26 4.62 -3.96
CA ARG A 194 -5.91 5.77 -3.12
C ARG A 194 -4.55 5.51 -2.49
N VAL A 195 -3.52 6.22 -2.93
CA VAL A 195 -2.19 6.13 -2.33
C VAL A 195 -2.14 7.00 -1.08
N LEU A 196 -1.62 6.41 -0.01
CA LEU A 196 -1.48 7.01 1.31
C LEU A 196 -0.07 7.50 1.58
N GLN A 197 0.93 6.78 1.08
CA GLN A 197 2.34 7.05 1.29
C GLN A 197 3.14 6.76 0.02
N ALA A 198 4.20 7.51 -0.20
CA ALA A 198 5.16 7.29 -1.28
C ALA A 198 6.58 7.64 -0.83
N LEU A 199 7.57 7.22 -1.61
CA LEU A 199 8.94 7.71 -1.42
C LEU A 199 9.01 9.23 -1.64
N ASP A 200 9.73 9.89 -0.75
CA ASP A 200 10.07 11.31 -0.83
C ASP A 200 11.56 11.44 -1.14
N PHE A 201 11.87 11.72 -2.41
CA PHE A 201 13.25 11.79 -2.88
C PHE A 201 14.02 13.05 -2.44
N GLY A 202 13.42 13.94 -1.64
CA GLY A 202 14.08 15.19 -1.23
C GLY A 202 15.45 14.95 -0.58
N ASP A 203 15.49 14.06 0.41
CA ASP A 203 16.67 13.79 1.26
C ASP A 203 17.24 12.37 1.07
N MET A 204 17.03 11.77 -0.10
CA MET A 204 17.49 10.40 -0.40
C MET A 204 18.65 10.43 -1.40
N ALA A 205 19.68 9.60 -1.21
CA ALA A 205 20.77 9.48 -2.20
C ALA A 205 20.28 8.79 -3.49
N LEU A 206 19.59 7.65 -3.35
CA LEU A 206 19.03 6.91 -4.47
C LEU A 206 17.64 7.44 -4.83
N LYS A 207 17.51 7.96 -6.07
CA LYS A 207 16.28 8.56 -6.59
C LYS A 207 15.88 7.94 -7.93
N ARG A 208 14.63 8.13 -8.32
CA ARG A 208 14.12 7.89 -9.67
C ARG A 208 13.26 9.08 -10.12
N PRO A 209 13.16 9.35 -11.43
CA PRO A 209 12.36 10.46 -11.96
C PRO A 209 10.85 10.17 -12.00
N TRP A 210 10.40 9.02 -11.49
CA TRP A 210 9.00 8.61 -11.48
C TRP A 210 8.49 8.38 -10.06
N PHE A 211 7.16 8.37 -9.94
CA PHE A 211 6.45 8.07 -8.70
C PHE A 211 6.68 6.62 -8.22
N VAL A 212 6.87 6.46 -6.90
CA VAL A 212 6.98 5.15 -6.22
C VAL A 212 6.03 5.14 -5.02
N PRO A 213 4.80 4.60 -5.17
CA PRO A 213 3.86 4.46 -4.06
C PRO A 213 4.36 3.38 -3.08
N VAL A 214 4.12 3.59 -1.79
CA VAL A 214 4.53 2.68 -0.72
C VAL A 214 3.31 2.01 -0.08
N THR A 215 2.23 2.75 0.12
CA THR A 215 1.02 2.21 0.76
C THR A 215 -0.20 2.75 0.06
N TRP A 216 -1.16 1.87 -0.27
CA TRP A 216 -2.42 2.27 -0.89
C TRP A 216 -3.60 1.45 -0.43
N THR A 217 -4.79 1.98 -0.72
CA THR A 217 -6.07 1.35 -0.50
C THR A 217 -6.88 1.31 -1.79
N ARG A 218 -7.78 0.34 -1.89
CA ARG A 218 -8.68 0.17 -3.03
C ARG A 218 -10.05 -0.32 -2.57
N GLN A 219 -11.09 0.27 -3.11
CA GLN A 219 -12.46 -0.25 -2.99
C GLN A 219 -12.69 -1.28 -4.11
N ILE A 220 -13.21 -2.45 -3.76
CA ILE A 220 -13.49 -3.54 -4.71
C ILE A 220 -14.92 -4.01 -4.45
N GLY A 221 -15.87 -3.56 -5.29
CA GLY A 221 -17.29 -3.71 -4.98
C GLY A 221 -17.60 -3.09 -3.61
N LYS A 222 -18.12 -3.90 -2.68
CA LYS A 222 -18.35 -3.52 -1.28
C LYS A 222 -17.16 -3.82 -0.36
N GLY A 223 -16.22 -4.67 -0.77
CA GLY A 223 -15.01 -5.01 -0.01
C GLY A 223 -13.86 -4.02 -0.23
N ARG A 224 -12.79 -4.25 0.51
CA ARG A 224 -11.65 -3.33 0.61
C ARG A 224 -10.34 -4.09 0.52
N LEU A 225 -9.39 -3.48 -0.18
CA LEU A 225 -8.00 -3.93 -0.28
C LEU A 225 -7.07 -2.88 0.31
N PHE A 226 -6.15 -3.31 1.16
CA PHE A 226 -5.00 -2.54 1.63
C PHE A 226 -3.71 -3.18 1.11
N TYR A 227 -2.73 -2.37 0.74
CA TYR A 227 -1.38 -2.83 0.47
C TYR A 227 -0.34 -1.90 1.08
N THR A 228 0.75 -2.48 1.58
CA THR A 228 1.98 -1.76 1.94
C THR A 228 3.21 -2.48 1.42
N ASN A 229 4.17 -1.72 0.88
CA ASN A 229 5.46 -2.17 0.40
C ASN A 229 6.45 -2.45 1.55
N LEU A 230 6.08 -2.08 2.78
CA LEU A 230 6.88 -2.34 3.98
C LEU A 230 6.71 -3.80 4.45
N GLY A 231 7.79 -4.38 4.97
CA GLY A 231 7.74 -5.71 5.61
C GLY A 231 8.90 -6.64 5.26
N HIS A 232 9.85 -6.25 4.41
CA HIS A 232 10.98 -7.09 4.01
C HIS A 232 11.94 -7.39 5.15
N THR A 233 12.33 -6.38 5.92
CA THR A 233 13.28 -6.58 7.03
C THR A 233 12.60 -7.17 8.27
N PRO A 234 13.26 -8.10 8.98
CA PRO A 234 12.80 -8.56 10.30
C PRO A 234 12.55 -7.43 11.30
N ALA A 235 13.31 -6.33 11.23
CA ALA A 235 13.17 -5.17 12.09
C ALA A 235 11.80 -4.48 11.91
N THR A 236 11.27 -4.43 10.69
CA THR A 236 9.94 -3.86 10.41
C THR A 236 8.83 -4.57 11.18
N TRP A 237 8.90 -5.88 11.33
CA TRP A 237 7.93 -6.66 12.11
C TRP A 237 8.01 -6.42 13.62
N SER A 238 9.08 -5.77 14.11
CA SER A 238 9.23 -5.37 15.50
C SER A 238 8.87 -3.89 15.73
N ASP A 239 8.70 -3.09 14.67
CA ASP A 239 8.33 -1.69 14.77
C ASP A 239 6.86 -1.55 15.21
N ALA A 240 6.62 -0.87 16.33
CA ALA A 240 5.29 -0.63 16.87
C ALA A 240 4.35 0.07 15.86
N ARG A 241 4.90 0.94 15.00
CA ARG A 241 4.14 1.65 13.97
C ARG A 241 3.65 0.71 12.86
N TYR A 242 4.51 -0.21 12.41
CA TYR A 242 4.14 -1.23 11.43
C TYR A 242 3.14 -2.23 12.01
N ARG A 243 3.35 -2.67 13.25
CA ARG A 243 2.40 -3.52 13.97
C ARG A 243 1.02 -2.85 14.09
N GLN A 244 0.97 -1.56 14.40
CA GLN A 244 -0.27 -0.80 14.43
C GLN A 244 -0.89 -0.64 13.03
N GLN A 245 -0.09 -0.39 11.98
CA GLN A 245 -0.59 -0.35 10.60
C GLN A 245 -1.25 -1.67 10.19
N ILE A 246 -0.72 -2.83 10.60
CA ILE A 246 -1.36 -4.13 10.36
C ILE A 246 -2.71 -4.22 11.06
N VAL A 247 -2.81 -3.82 12.34
CA VAL A 247 -4.08 -3.78 13.07
C VAL A 247 -5.10 -2.91 12.33
N ASP A 248 -4.70 -1.72 11.93
CA ASP A 248 -5.58 -0.77 11.26
C ASP A 248 -6.00 -1.26 9.88
N ALA A 249 -5.08 -1.88 9.12
CA ALA A 249 -5.36 -2.47 7.81
C ALA A 249 -6.36 -3.62 7.90
N VAL A 250 -6.20 -4.53 8.86
CA VAL A 250 -7.12 -5.65 9.09
C VAL A 250 -8.51 -5.13 9.50
N ARG A 251 -8.57 -4.18 10.45
CA ARG A 251 -9.85 -3.59 10.86
C ARG A 251 -10.51 -2.81 9.74
N TRP A 252 -9.76 -2.03 8.98
CA TRP A 252 -10.29 -1.21 7.89
C TRP A 252 -10.83 -2.07 6.75
N THR A 253 -10.11 -3.12 6.38
CA THR A 253 -10.56 -4.06 5.33
C THR A 253 -11.76 -4.88 5.76
N ALA A 254 -11.90 -5.18 7.06
CA ALA A 254 -13.10 -5.79 7.66
C ALA A 254 -14.25 -4.80 7.94
N GLY A 255 -14.11 -3.51 7.60
CA GLY A 255 -15.16 -2.51 7.83
C GLY A 255 -15.29 -2.02 9.29
N GLN A 256 -14.36 -2.40 10.17
CA GLN A 256 -14.32 -2.03 11.60
C GLN A 256 -13.48 -0.78 11.91
N LEU A 257 -12.94 -0.12 10.87
CA LEU A 257 -12.27 1.18 10.95
C LEU A 257 -12.76 2.06 9.79
N PRO A 258 -13.08 3.35 10.04
CA PRO A 258 -13.39 4.29 8.96
C PRO A 258 -12.15 4.61 8.13
N GLY A 259 -12.33 5.08 6.90
CA GLY A 259 -11.24 5.51 6.02
C GLY A 259 -11.65 5.46 4.56
N GLY A 260 -11.11 6.36 3.75
CA GLY A 260 -11.44 6.46 2.33
C GLY A 260 -10.64 5.48 1.47
N ALA A 261 -11.24 5.05 0.36
CA ALA A 261 -10.55 4.33 -0.72
C ALA A 261 -10.76 5.00 -2.09
N LYS A 262 -11.30 6.23 -2.12
CA LYS A 262 -11.51 6.99 -3.36
C LYS A 262 -10.14 7.27 -4.00
N PRO A 263 -9.91 6.84 -5.25
CA PRO A 263 -8.64 7.07 -5.93
C PRO A 263 -8.24 8.55 -5.95
N ASN A 264 -6.94 8.81 -5.83
CA ASN A 264 -6.36 10.16 -5.83
C ASN A 264 -5.35 10.35 -6.97
N PRO A 265 -5.74 10.15 -8.25
CA PRO A 265 -4.82 10.20 -9.38
C PRO A 265 -4.14 11.57 -9.54
N ASP A 266 -4.82 12.67 -9.19
CA ASP A 266 -4.25 14.02 -9.27
C ASP A 266 -3.15 14.25 -8.24
N GLU A 267 -3.33 13.77 -7.00
CA GLU A 267 -2.31 13.84 -5.96
C GLU A 267 -1.09 12.97 -6.31
N GLN A 268 -1.34 11.77 -6.86
CA GLN A 268 -0.29 10.89 -7.36
C GLN A 268 0.48 11.53 -8.53
N ALA A 269 -0.25 12.15 -9.46
CA ALA A 269 0.35 12.83 -10.61
C ALA A 269 1.22 14.01 -10.19
N LEU A 270 0.73 14.83 -9.24
CA LEU A 270 1.53 15.91 -8.66
C LEU A 270 2.81 15.37 -7.99
N TRP A 271 2.72 14.23 -7.29
CA TRP A 271 3.88 13.59 -6.68
C TRP A 271 4.89 13.06 -7.70
N ALA A 272 4.40 12.54 -8.83
CA ALA A 272 5.24 12.11 -9.93
C ALA A 272 6.07 13.27 -10.48
N LEU A 273 5.45 14.44 -10.69
CA LEU A 273 6.17 15.64 -11.14
C LEU A 273 7.14 16.17 -10.08
N ARG A 274 6.80 16.08 -8.79
CA ARG A 274 7.74 16.37 -7.70
C ARG A 274 8.96 15.44 -7.75
N SER A 275 8.75 14.16 -8.05
CA SER A 275 9.83 13.17 -8.18
C SER A 275 10.74 13.50 -9.36
N LEU A 276 10.16 13.86 -10.51
CA LEU A 276 10.87 14.31 -11.71
C LEU A 276 11.76 15.54 -11.42
N LEU A 277 11.20 16.56 -10.76
CA LEU A 277 11.92 17.80 -10.40
C LEU A 277 13.04 17.53 -9.38
N THR A 278 12.77 16.69 -8.37
CA THR A 278 13.75 16.30 -7.35
C THR A 278 14.90 15.50 -7.94
N TYR A 279 14.63 14.63 -8.90
CA TYR A 279 15.67 13.88 -9.62
C TYR A 279 16.59 14.83 -10.40
N GLY A 280 16.06 15.94 -10.92
CA GLY A 280 16.84 16.98 -11.62
C GLY A 280 17.72 17.85 -10.73
N GLY A 281 17.82 17.54 -9.43
CA GLY A 281 18.73 18.21 -8.50
C GLY A 281 18.27 19.60 -8.04
N ARG A 282 16.99 19.95 -8.20
CA ARG A 282 16.49 21.26 -7.77
C ARG A 282 16.40 21.38 -6.25
N PRO A 283 16.59 22.59 -5.69
CA PRO A 283 16.41 22.79 -4.25
C PRO A 283 14.96 22.51 -3.79
N SER A 284 14.78 21.93 -2.61
CA SER A 284 13.47 21.58 -2.05
C SER A 284 12.50 22.76 -2.02
N ALA A 285 12.97 23.97 -1.68
CA ALA A 285 12.14 25.17 -1.67
C ALA A 285 11.61 25.54 -3.08
N GLU A 286 12.39 25.30 -4.12
CA GLU A 286 11.94 25.51 -5.50
C GLU A 286 10.92 24.44 -5.92
N ILE A 287 11.17 23.18 -5.56
CA ILE A 287 10.27 22.06 -5.85
C ILE A 287 8.89 22.31 -5.23
N GLU A 288 8.82 22.75 -3.97
CA GLU A 288 7.55 23.05 -3.30
C GLU A 288 6.79 24.20 -3.98
N ARG A 289 7.49 25.29 -4.37
CA ARG A 289 6.86 26.40 -5.12
C ARG A 289 6.30 25.93 -6.47
N ARG A 290 7.08 25.15 -7.22
CA ARG A 290 6.64 24.61 -8.52
C ARG A 290 5.49 23.62 -8.36
N ALA A 291 5.53 22.75 -7.36
CA ALA A 291 4.43 21.83 -7.05
C ALA A 291 3.14 22.58 -6.72
N ALA A 292 3.20 23.67 -5.96
CA ALA A 292 2.03 24.50 -5.65
C ALA A 292 1.41 25.16 -6.91
N ARG A 293 2.22 25.46 -7.93
CA ARG A 293 1.74 25.93 -9.25
C ARG A 293 1.12 24.80 -10.06
N LEU A 294 1.81 23.65 -10.13
CA LEU A 294 1.33 22.45 -10.85
C LEU A 294 0.02 21.92 -10.26
N ALA A 295 -0.21 22.07 -8.96
CA ALA A 295 -1.48 21.71 -8.31
C ALA A 295 -2.69 22.50 -8.85
N LYS A 296 -2.45 23.61 -9.55
CA LYS A 296 -3.49 24.45 -10.20
C LYS A 296 -3.55 24.21 -11.72
N ALA A 297 -2.70 23.34 -12.26
CA ALA A 297 -2.71 23.02 -13.68
C ALA A 297 -3.96 22.21 -14.05
N ASP A 298 -4.24 22.17 -15.35
CA ASP A 298 -5.26 21.29 -15.91
C ASP A 298 -5.02 19.82 -15.48
N PRO A 299 -6.02 19.14 -14.87
CA PRO A 299 -5.85 17.77 -14.40
C PRO A 299 -5.53 16.75 -15.49
N ALA A 300 -6.04 16.92 -16.72
CA ALA A 300 -5.73 16.02 -17.81
C ALA A 300 -4.26 16.14 -18.23
N TRP A 301 -3.75 17.38 -18.34
CA TRP A 301 -2.32 17.62 -18.57
C TRP A 301 -1.46 17.05 -17.43
N LEU A 302 -1.87 17.26 -16.17
CA LEU A 302 -1.13 16.78 -14.99
C LEU A 302 -0.99 15.25 -15.01
N ARG A 303 -2.09 14.54 -15.28
CA ARG A 303 -2.12 13.07 -15.37
C ARG A 303 -1.31 12.55 -16.56
N ASP A 304 -1.40 13.21 -17.71
CA ASP A 304 -0.63 12.87 -18.90
C ASP A 304 0.88 13.03 -18.66
N ALA A 305 1.31 14.17 -18.10
CA ALA A 305 2.70 14.40 -17.75
C ALA A 305 3.21 13.36 -16.75
N ALA A 306 2.40 13.00 -15.74
CA ALA A 306 2.74 11.95 -14.79
C ALA A 306 2.84 10.56 -15.46
N ALA A 307 1.95 10.22 -16.39
CA ALA A 307 2.04 8.98 -17.15
C ALA A 307 3.34 8.92 -17.97
N ARG A 308 3.75 10.04 -18.57
CA ARG A 308 5.04 10.18 -19.25
C ARG A 308 6.24 10.04 -18.31
N THR A 309 6.15 10.50 -17.06
CA THR A 309 7.20 10.20 -16.05
C THR A 309 7.32 8.70 -15.78
N ALA A 310 6.19 7.98 -15.69
CA ALA A 310 6.19 6.53 -15.45
C ALA A 310 6.77 5.77 -16.65
N ALA A 311 6.50 6.23 -17.88
CA ALA A 311 7.04 5.67 -19.11
C ALA A 311 8.58 5.73 -19.20
N LEU A 312 9.23 6.68 -18.52
CA LEU A 312 10.70 6.74 -18.43
C LEU A 312 11.32 5.46 -17.86
N ARG A 313 10.56 4.66 -17.09
CA ARG A 313 11.05 3.39 -16.54
C ARG A 313 11.43 2.39 -17.62
N ALA A 314 10.69 2.33 -18.73
CA ALA A 314 11.00 1.43 -19.84
C ALA A 314 12.30 1.81 -20.56
N LEU A 315 12.73 3.08 -20.45
CA LEU A 315 13.98 3.59 -21.02
C LEU A 315 15.14 3.49 -20.03
N TRP A 316 14.88 3.18 -18.76
CA TRP A 316 15.91 3.18 -17.73
C TRP A 316 16.98 2.11 -18.01
N PRO A 317 18.27 2.46 -17.99
CA PRO A 317 19.34 1.51 -18.28
C PRO A 317 19.34 0.36 -17.27
N ILE A 318 19.22 -0.88 -17.78
CA ILE A 318 19.16 -2.09 -16.95
C ILE A 318 20.54 -2.40 -16.35
N LYS A 319 21.61 -2.13 -17.10
CA LYS A 319 23.00 -2.30 -16.65
C LYS A 319 23.68 -0.92 -16.57
N PRO A 320 24.70 -0.75 -15.70
CA PRO A 320 25.46 0.49 -15.61
C PRO A 320 26.02 0.97 -16.96
N ASP A 321 26.43 0.02 -17.82
CA ASP A 321 27.06 0.30 -19.11
C ASP A 321 26.06 0.38 -20.28
N SER A 322 24.75 0.28 -20.01
CA SER A 322 23.72 0.42 -21.04
C SER A 322 23.67 1.86 -21.56
N ASP A 323 23.41 2.02 -22.86
CA ASP A 323 23.18 3.34 -23.45
C ASP A 323 22.02 4.06 -22.75
N ARG A 324 22.35 5.21 -22.18
CA ARG A 324 21.43 6.04 -21.40
C ARG A 324 20.86 7.19 -22.23
N ALA A 325 21.36 7.44 -23.43
CA ALA A 325 20.94 8.56 -24.27
C ALA A 325 19.42 8.60 -24.53
N PRO A 326 18.71 7.47 -24.78
CA PRO A 326 17.25 7.50 -24.96
C PRO A 326 16.51 7.99 -23.70
N PHE A 327 16.95 7.53 -22.53
CA PHE A 327 16.40 7.97 -21.25
C PHE A 327 16.69 9.45 -21.00
N ASP A 328 17.94 9.88 -21.15
CA ASP A 328 18.33 11.26 -20.85
C ASP A 328 17.64 12.27 -21.79
N ALA A 329 17.44 11.92 -23.06
CA ALA A 329 16.67 12.73 -24.00
C ALA A 329 15.19 12.85 -23.59
N ALA A 330 14.53 11.72 -23.30
CA ALA A 330 13.12 11.71 -22.87
C ALA A 330 12.91 12.43 -21.53
N TYR A 331 13.81 12.20 -20.57
CA TYR A 331 13.81 12.87 -19.28
C TYR A 331 13.97 14.38 -19.43
N SER A 332 14.95 14.83 -20.22
CA SER A 332 15.23 16.26 -20.40
C SER A 332 14.09 16.99 -21.09
N ALA A 333 13.47 16.39 -22.10
CA ALA A 333 12.31 16.95 -22.78
C ALA A 333 11.12 17.12 -21.83
N LEU A 334 10.80 16.08 -21.06
CA LEU A 334 9.70 16.13 -20.09
C LEU A 334 9.98 17.12 -18.95
N LEU A 335 11.23 17.15 -18.45
CA LEU A 335 11.64 18.10 -17.43
C LEU A 335 11.46 19.54 -17.93
N ALA A 336 11.90 19.86 -19.15
CA ALA A 336 11.74 21.20 -19.73
C ALA A 336 10.27 21.63 -19.82
N GLU A 337 9.37 20.73 -20.25
CA GLU A 337 7.93 21.01 -20.30
C GLU A 337 7.35 21.29 -18.90
N VAL A 338 7.66 20.44 -17.91
CA VAL A 338 7.17 20.60 -16.53
C VAL A 338 7.69 21.90 -15.92
N LEU A 339 8.90 22.31 -16.28
CA LEU A 339 9.47 23.58 -15.85
C LEU A 339 8.74 24.76 -16.45
N ALA A 340 8.52 24.78 -17.76
CA ALA A 340 7.75 25.82 -18.42
C ALA A 340 6.31 25.90 -17.88
N LYS A 341 5.67 24.76 -17.58
CA LYS A 341 4.32 24.74 -17.00
C LYS A 341 4.27 25.26 -15.55
N SER A 342 5.38 25.12 -14.82
CA SER A 342 5.50 25.57 -13.42
C SER A 342 6.29 26.87 -13.26
N GLU A 343 6.64 27.51 -14.37
CA GLU A 343 7.15 28.87 -14.41
C GLU A 343 6.07 29.85 -13.97
N GLY A 344 6.52 31.06 -13.67
CA GLY A 344 5.69 32.11 -13.11
C GLY A 344 6.56 33.19 -12.55
#